data_AF-A0A420XKX1-F1
#
_entry.id   AF-A0A420XKX1-F1
#
_cell.length_a   1.000
_cell.length_b   1.000
_cell.length_c   1.000
_cell.angle_alpha   90.00
_cell.angle_beta   90.00
_cell.angle_gamma   90.00
#
_symmetry.space_group_name_H-M   'P 1'
#
loop_
_entity.id
_entity.type
_entity.pdbx_description
1 polymer ?
#
loop_
_entity_poly.entity_id
_entity_poly.type
_entity_poly.pdbx_seq_one_letter_code
_entity_poly.pdbx_strand_id
1 'polypeptide(L)'
;MSLPLLEAPRQRTWDELSEAARGCTACAELAETRTQVVPGEAPPGAELLLVGEAPGAQEDESGRPFVGKAGQLLTALLGEAGIARESVAVANVLKCRPPKNRKPRRAEVGNCRPWLARQIELVDPLLVVTLGGTAAEWVVGPGARIASLRQADVEYAGRRVLCTYHPSAAVRFGPAGEPMAALRADLARAAACLDELRRPA
;
A
#
# COMPACT_ATOMS: atom_id res chain seq x y z
N MET A 1 -17.85 -8.50 -23.90
CA MET A 1 -18.08 -7.05 -23.71
C MET A 1 -16.90 -6.49 -22.95
N SER A 2 -16.04 -5.75 -23.64
CA SER A 2 -14.84 -5.16 -23.07
C SER A 2 -15.26 -4.11 -22.04
N LEU A 3 -14.84 -4.27 -20.78
CA LEU A 3 -14.97 -3.22 -19.78
C LEU A 3 -14.30 -1.96 -20.35
N PRO A 4 -14.96 -0.78 -20.31
CA PRO A 4 -14.31 0.44 -20.75
C PRO A 4 -13.02 0.59 -19.95
N LEU A 5 -11.90 0.72 -20.66
CA LEU A 5 -10.62 1.08 -20.06
C LEU A 5 -10.86 2.41 -19.35
N LEU A 6 -10.92 2.39 -18.02
CA LEU A 6 -10.91 3.61 -17.22
C LEU A 6 -9.68 4.40 -17.69
N GLU A 7 -9.90 5.60 -18.23
CA GLU A 7 -8.80 6.46 -18.65
C GLU A 7 -7.84 6.65 -17.48
N ALA A 8 -6.55 6.50 -17.74
CA ALA A 8 -5.54 6.67 -16.71
C ALA A 8 -5.63 8.09 -16.12
N PRO A 9 -5.58 8.25 -14.78
CA PRO A 9 -5.56 9.56 -14.13
C PRO A 9 -4.41 10.42 -14.67
N ARG A 10 -4.69 11.68 -15.03
CA ARG A 10 -3.73 12.63 -15.63
C ARG A 10 -3.25 13.71 -14.67
N GLN A 11 -3.63 13.63 -13.40
CA GLN A 11 -3.32 14.62 -12.37
C GLN A 11 -1.81 14.74 -12.17
N ARG A 12 -1.34 15.96 -11.95
CA ARG A 12 0.09 16.30 -11.89
C ARG A 12 0.63 16.32 -10.48
N THR A 13 -0.25 16.42 -9.47
CA THR A 13 0.12 16.42 -8.06
C THR A 13 -0.66 15.34 -7.29
N TRP A 14 -0.12 14.96 -6.13
CA TRP A 14 -0.78 14.01 -5.23
C TRP A 14 -2.15 14.54 -4.76
N ASP A 15 -2.25 15.85 -4.50
CA ASP A 15 -3.47 16.48 -4.02
C ASP A 15 -4.57 16.49 -5.09
N GLU A 16 -4.22 16.86 -6.33
CA GLU A 16 -5.14 16.78 -7.47
C GLU A 16 -5.64 15.35 -7.67
N LEU A 17 -4.74 14.36 -7.58
CA LEU A 17 -5.08 12.95 -7.73
C LEU A 17 -5.99 12.48 -6.59
N SER A 18 -5.71 12.92 -5.36
CA SER A 18 -6.49 12.60 -4.17
C SER A 18 -7.89 13.16 -4.28
N GLU A 19 -8.05 14.40 -4.73
CA GLU A 19 -9.35 15.03 -4.94
C GLU A 19 -10.15 14.31 -6.03
N ALA A 20 -9.51 13.99 -7.16
CA ALA A 20 -10.14 13.21 -8.22
C ALA A 20 -10.60 11.81 -7.74
N ALA A 21 -9.79 11.15 -6.91
CA ALA A 21 -10.12 9.84 -6.35
C ALA A 21 -11.35 9.88 -5.42
N ARG A 22 -11.60 10.99 -4.72
CA ARG A 22 -12.79 11.16 -3.84
C ARG A 22 -14.10 11.05 -4.60
N GLY A 23 -14.13 11.51 -5.85
CA GLY A 23 -15.28 11.40 -6.76
C GLY A 23 -15.43 10.04 -7.45
N CYS A 24 -14.51 9.08 -7.24
CA CYS A 24 -14.51 7.82 -7.97
C CYS A 24 -15.73 6.94 -7.64
N THR A 25 -16.42 6.48 -8.68
CA THR A 25 -17.59 5.57 -8.59
C THR A 25 -17.41 4.29 -9.41
N ALA A 26 -16.19 3.98 -9.86
CA ALA A 26 -15.90 2.82 -10.70
C ALA A 26 -16.28 1.46 -10.09
N CYS A 27 -16.44 1.39 -8.76
CA CYS A 27 -16.94 0.22 -8.04
C CYS A 27 -18.21 0.60 -7.27
N ALA A 28 -19.39 0.27 -7.81
CA ALA A 28 -20.67 0.67 -7.22
C ALA A 28 -20.80 0.26 -5.73
N GLU A 29 -20.56 -1.01 -5.39
CA GLU A 29 -20.65 -1.51 -4.01
C GLU A 29 -19.70 -0.78 -3.04
N LEU A 30 -18.47 -0.49 -3.47
CA LEU A 30 -17.50 0.22 -2.62
C LEU A 30 -17.85 1.71 -2.48
N ALA A 31 -18.41 2.32 -3.53
CA ALA A 31 -18.82 3.72 -3.50
C ALA A 31 -20.08 3.95 -2.66
N GLU A 32 -20.99 2.98 -2.62
CA GLU A 32 -22.21 3.01 -1.82
C GLU A 32 -21.96 2.78 -0.33
N THR A 33 -20.94 1.98 0.01
CA THR A 33 -20.72 1.52 1.41
C THR A 33 -19.58 2.20 2.15
N ARG A 34 -18.67 2.89 1.46
CA ARG A 34 -17.62 3.69 2.11
C ARG A 34 -18.21 4.89 2.83
N THR A 35 -17.59 5.31 3.92
CA THR A 35 -17.82 6.63 4.51
C THR A 35 -17.07 7.68 3.69
N GLN A 36 -15.81 7.40 3.34
CA GLN A 36 -15.01 8.26 2.48
C GLN A 36 -13.90 7.46 1.77
N VAL A 37 -13.38 8.07 0.72
CA VAL A 37 -12.17 7.56 0.06
C VAL A 37 -10.97 7.87 0.93
N VAL A 38 -10.03 6.92 1.00
CA VAL A 38 -8.72 7.05 1.65
C VAL A 38 -7.65 7.00 0.55
N PRO A 39 -7.26 8.15 -0.03
CA PRO A 39 -6.27 8.18 -1.11
C PRO A 39 -4.91 7.63 -0.66
N GLY A 40 -4.51 7.97 0.56
CA GLY A 40 -3.18 7.76 1.09
C GLY A 40 -2.57 9.08 1.54
N GLU A 41 -1.35 9.04 2.05
CA GLU A 41 -0.56 10.20 2.47
C GLU A 41 0.81 10.13 1.79
N ALA A 42 1.30 11.24 1.25
CA ALA A 42 2.63 11.32 0.65
C ALA A 42 3.33 12.61 1.10
N PRO A 43 4.23 12.54 2.09
CA PRO A 43 5.01 13.70 2.49
C PRO A 43 5.97 14.10 1.35
N PRO A 44 6.29 15.39 1.19
CA PRO A 44 7.25 15.84 0.18
C PRO A 44 8.60 15.13 0.34
N GLY A 45 9.14 14.61 -0.77
CA GLY A 45 10.44 13.93 -0.78
C GLY A 45 10.43 12.53 -0.17
N ALA A 46 9.27 11.88 -0.04
CA ALA A 46 9.19 10.51 0.45
C ALA A 46 9.94 9.53 -0.47
N GLU A 47 11.06 8.98 0.01
CA GLU A 47 11.86 8.00 -0.72
C GLU A 47 11.32 6.56 -0.57
N LEU A 48 10.42 6.35 0.39
CA LEU A 48 9.77 5.08 0.68
C LEU A 48 8.26 5.20 0.49
N LEU A 49 7.68 4.24 -0.23
CA LEU A 49 6.23 4.06 -0.35
C LEU A 49 5.79 2.71 0.21
N LEU A 50 4.91 2.71 1.21
CA LEU A 50 4.24 1.52 1.72
C LEU A 50 2.90 1.32 1.01
N VAL A 51 2.64 0.10 0.56
CA VAL A 51 1.40 -0.26 -0.14
C VAL A 51 0.67 -1.39 0.60
N GLY A 52 -0.47 -1.09 1.21
CA GLY A 52 -1.36 -2.09 1.83
C GLY A 52 -2.48 -2.57 0.92
N GLU A 53 -3.43 -3.31 1.51
CA GLU A 53 -4.54 -3.94 0.80
C GLU A 53 -5.70 -2.95 0.54
N ALA A 54 -6.32 -2.46 1.60
CA ALA A 54 -7.48 -1.59 1.56
C ALA A 54 -7.68 -0.88 2.92
N PRO A 55 -8.45 0.21 2.98
CA PRO A 55 -8.85 0.84 4.24
C PRO A 55 -9.65 -0.12 5.13
N GLY A 56 -9.41 -0.06 6.45
CA GLY A 56 -10.26 -0.66 7.47
C GLY A 56 -11.33 0.33 7.94
N ALA A 57 -12.00 0.00 9.05
CA ALA A 57 -13.10 0.82 9.59
C ALA A 57 -12.62 2.20 10.05
N GLN A 58 -11.53 2.27 10.81
CA GLN A 58 -11.01 3.55 11.32
C GLN A 58 -10.41 4.40 10.21
N GLU A 59 -9.80 3.77 9.20
CA GLU A 59 -9.29 4.47 8.02
C GLU A 59 -10.45 5.06 7.20
N ASP A 60 -11.53 4.30 7.00
CA ASP A 60 -12.75 4.77 6.33
C ASP A 60 -13.42 5.91 7.10
N GLU A 61 -13.48 5.85 8.43
CA GLU A 61 -14.07 6.91 9.25
C GLU A 61 -13.21 8.18 9.25
N SER A 62 -11.88 8.06 9.28
CA SER A 62 -10.95 9.20 9.39
C SER A 62 -10.45 9.76 8.06
N GLY A 63 -10.52 8.98 6.97
CA GLY A 63 -9.96 9.35 5.68
C GLY A 63 -8.45 9.16 5.59
N ARG A 64 -7.83 8.62 6.65
CA ARG A 64 -6.37 8.50 6.80
C ARG A 64 -5.93 7.03 6.76
N PRO A 65 -4.82 6.70 6.09
CA PRO A 65 -4.34 5.33 5.96
C PRO A 65 -3.63 4.86 7.24
N PHE A 66 -3.84 3.58 7.60
CA PHE A 66 -3.12 2.91 8.70
C PHE A 66 -3.22 3.66 10.05
N VAL A 67 -4.43 3.99 10.48
CA VAL A 67 -4.69 4.60 11.80
C VAL A 67 -5.16 3.59 12.85
N GLY A 68 -5.68 2.43 12.41
CA GLY A 68 -6.12 1.36 13.30
C GLY A 68 -4.99 0.55 13.92
N LYS A 69 -5.33 -0.54 14.62
CA LYS A 69 -4.38 -1.41 15.34
C LYS A 69 -3.22 -1.89 14.46
N ALA A 70 -3.50 -2.27 13.22
CA ALA A 70 -2.48 -2.70 12.26
C ALA A 70 -1.53 -1.55 11.87
N GLY A 71 -2.06 -0.34 11.76
CA GLY A 71 -1.28 0.85 11.46
C GLY A 71 -0.42 1.32 12.63
N GLN A 72 -0.94 1.26 13.86
CA GLN A 72 -0.17 1.54 15.07
C GLN A 72 1.02 0.58 15.21
N LEU A 73 0.80 -0.72 14.95
CA LEU A 73 1.88 -1.70 14.92
C LEU A 73 2.91 -1.38 13.82
N LEU A 74 2.45 -1.05 12.62
CA LEU A 74 3.33 -0.66 11.51
C LEU A 74 4.21 0.54 11.89
N THR A 75 3.61 1.59 12.47
CA THR A 75 4.34 2.77 12.96
C THR A 75 5.40 2.39 13.99
N ALA A 76 5.08 1.53 14.95
CA ALA A 76 6.04 1.07 15.95
C ALA A 76 7.22 0.32 15.32
N LEU A 77 6.95 -0.61 14.40
CA LEU A 77 7.98 -1.41 13.73
C LEU A 77 8.84 -0.58 12.75
N LEU A 78 8.26 0.45 12.12
CA LEU A 78 9.04 1.42 11.35
C LEU A 78 10.03 2.16 12.26
N GLY A 79 9.57 2.60 13.44
CA GLY A 79 10.42 3.23 14.45
C GLY A 79 11.56 2.31 14.93
N GLU A 80 11.27 1.02 15.17
CA GLU A 80 12.29 0.01 15.49
C GLU A 80 13.34 -0.14 14.37
N ALA A 81 12.93 0.03 13.11
CA ALA A 81 13.81 -0.02 11.94
C ALA A 81 14.51 1.33 11.64
N GLY A 82 14.31 2.36 12.47
CA GLY A 82 14.90 3.70 12.25
C GLY A 82 14.22 4.51 11.14
N ILE A 83 13.01 4.15 10.72
CA ILE A 83 12.23 4.84 9.69
C ILE A 83 11.13 5.68 10.35
N ALA A 84 11.20 7.01 10.21
CA ALA A 84 10.17 7.90 10.73
C ALA A 84 8.89 7.81 9.89
N ARG A 85 7.73 7.54 10.51
CA ARG A 85 6.45 7.35 9.81
C ARG A 85 6.04 8.56 8.98
N GLU A 86 6.41 9.76 9.43
CA GLU A 86 6.12 11.06 8.82
C GLU A 86 6.93 11.33 7.55
N SER A 87 8.01 10.56 7.33
CA SER A 87 8.85 10.64 6.11
C SER A 87 8.41 9.67 5.01
N VAL A 88 7.42 8.83 5.28
CA VAL A 88 7.03 7.70 4.43
C VAL A 88 5.70 7.96 3.76
N ALA A 89 5.65 7.77 2.44
CA ALA A 89 4.39 7.74 1.70
C ALA A 89 3.67 6.42 1.96
N VAL A 90 2.34 6.47 2.08
CA VAL A 90 1.52 5.31 2.40
C VAL A 90 0.25 5.32 1.57
N ALA A 91 -0.02 4.20 0.90
CA ALA A 91 -1.21 4.00 0.09
C ALA A 91 -1.73 2.56 0.25
N ASN A 92 -2.92 2.29 -0.28
CA ASN A 92 -3.49 0.95 -0.38
C ASN A 92 -3.84 0.61 -1.83
N VAL A 93 -3.93 -0.67 -2.18
CA VAL A 93 -4.41 -1.11 -3.50
C VAL A 93 -5.82 -0.58 -3.78
N LEU A 94 -6.74 -0.73 -2.83
CA LEU A 94 -8.04 -0.04 -2.88
C LEU A 94 -8.00 1.28 -2.12
N LYS A 95 -8.76 2.28 -2.59
CA LYS A 95 -8.98 3.55 -1.87
C LYS A 95 -10.27 3.59 -1.06
N CYS A 96 -11.05 2.51 -1.08
CA CYS A 96 -12.34 2.40 -0.40
C CYS A 96 -12.34 1.13 0.44
N ARG A 97 -12.96 1.18 1.63
CA ARG A 97 -13.13 0.02 2.50
C ARG A 97 -14.10 -0.99 1.89
N PRO A 98 -13.72 -2.26 1.71
CA PRO A 98 -14.67 -3.31 1.36
C PRO A 98 -15.65 -3.61 2.50
N PRO A 99 -16.92 -3.94 2.22
CA PRO A 99 -17.91 -4.30 3.24
C PRO A 99 -17.38 -5.37 4.21
N LYS A 100 -17.53 -5.11 5.51
CA LYS A 100 -17.04 -5.98 6.60
C LYS A 100 -15.54 -6.29 6.53
N ASN A 101 -14.74 -5.43 5.90
CA ASN A 101 -13.30 -5.62 5.69
C ASN A 101 -12.96 -6.93 4.95
N ARG A 102 -13.82 -7.36 4.02
CA ARG A 102 -13.53 -8.53 3.16
C ARG A 102 -12.32 -8.26 2.26
N LYS A 103 -11.68 -9.34 1.78
CA LYS A 103 -10.61 -9.23 0.77
C LYS A 103 -11.13 -8.52 -0.49
N PRO A 104 -10.33 -7.64 -1.13
CA PRO A 104 -10.64 -7.06 -2.43
C PRO A 104 -10.91 -8.10 -3.51
N ARG A 105 -11.92 -7.85 -4.35
CA ARG A 105 -12.18 -8.65 -5.55
C ARG A 105 -11.27 -8.20 -6.70
N ARG A 106 -10.95 -9.10 -7.63
CA ARG A 106 -10.10 -8.80 -8.80
C ARG A 106 -10.59 -7.61 -9.62
N ALA A 107 -11.91 -7.50 -9.84
CA ALA A 107 -12.49 -6.37 -10.56
C ALA A 107 -12.27 -5.04 -9.82
N GLU A 108 -12.41 -5.04 -8.48
CA GLU A 108 -12.18 -3.84 -7.67
C GLU A 108 -10.72 -3.40 -7.72
N VAL A 109 -9.79 -4.37 -7.64
CA VAL A 109 -8.35 -4.13 -7.81
C VAL A 109 -8.06 -3.56 -9.19
N GLY A 110 -8.66 -4.12 -10.25
CA GLY A 110 -8.52 -3.62 -11.63
C GLY A 110 -9.00 -2.18 -11.78
N ASN A 111 -10.17 -1.86 -11.23
CA ASN A 111 -10.74 -0.52 -11.27
C ASN A 111 -9.93 0.50 -10.46
N CYS A 112 -9.27 0.06 -9.39
CA CYS A 112 -8.48 0.94 -8.53
C CYS A 112 -7.00 1.05 -8.94
N ARG A 113 -6.51 0.14 -9.79
CA ARG A 113 -5.13 0.08 -10.27
C ARG A 113 -4.60 1.42 -10.83
N PRO A 114 -5.34 2.19 -11.63
CA PRO A 114 -4.83 3.44 -12.19
C PRO A 114 -4.47 4.47 -11.12
N TRP A 115 -5.18 4.51 -9.98
CA TRP A 115 -4.88 5.42 -8.89
C TRP A 115 -3.54 5.11 -8.23
N LEU A 116 -3.31 3.84 -7.87
CA LEU A 116 -2.06 3.44 -7.23
C LEU A 116 -0.87 3.55 -8.18
N ALA A 117 -1.04 3.20 -9.47
CA ALA A 117 0.00 3.38 -10.47
C ALA A 117 0.42 4.85 -10.57
N ARG A 118 -0.55 5.77 -10.69
CA ARG A 118 -0.26 7.21 -10.74
C ARG A 118 0.36 7.73 -9.44
N GLN A 119 -0.04 7.21 -8.28
CA GLN A 119 0.58 7.55 -7.01
C GLN A 119 2.06 7.15 -6.93
N ILE A 120 2.42 5.97 -7.42
CA ILE A 120 3.82 5.53 -7.48
C ILE A 120 4.63 6.46 -8.40
N GLU A 121 4.06 6.84 -9.56
CA GLU A 121 4.70 7.79 -10.48
C GLU A 121 4.89 9.18 -9.87
N LEU A 122 3.90 9.68 -9.11
CA LEU A 122 3.94 11.02 -8.51
C LEU A 122 4.87 11.11 -7.31
N VAL A 123 4.94 10.04 -6.50
CA VAL A 123 5.86 9.97 -5.36
C VAL A 123 7.29 9.76 -5.84
N ASP A 124 7.47 8.99 -6.92
CA ASP A 124 8.76 8.57 -7.43
C ASP A 124 9.71 8.03 -6.35
N PRO A 125 9.28 7.01 -5.56
CA PRO A 125 10.07 6.53 -4.43
C PRO A 125 11.29 5.73 -4.92
N LEU A 126 12.36 5.72 -4.13
CA LEU A 126 13.49 4.82 -4.33
C LEU A 126 13.07 3.36 -4.06
N LEU A 127 12.22 3.14 -3.06
CA LEU A 127 11.77 1.83 -2.63
C LEU A 127 10.26 1.77 -2.42
N VAL A 128 9.64 0.69 -2.91
CA VAL A 128 8.26 0.32 -2.58
C VAL A 128 8.27 -0.89 -1.66
N VAL A 129 7.44 -0.88 -0.60
CA VAL A 129 7.22 -2.05 0.26
C VAL A 129 5.74 -2.43 0.21
N THR A 130 5.46 -3.65 -0.27
CA THR A 130 4.10 -4.18 -0.29
C THR A 130 3.80 -4.95 1.00
N LEU A 131 2.66 -4.64 1.60
CA LEU A 131 2.18 -5.23 2.85
C LEU A 131 1.05 -6.22 2.53
N GLY A 132 1.39 -7.51 2.54
CA GLY A 132 0.45 -8.61 2.32
C GLY A 132 0.27 -9.05 0.88
N GLY A 133 -0.47 -10.14 0.71
CA GLY A 133 -0.62 -10.82 -0.58
C GLY A 133 -1.30 -9.97 -1.66
N THR A 134 -2.32 -9.18 -1.31
CA THR A 134 -3.04 -8.36 -2.31
C THR A 134 -2.14 -7.28 -2.92
N ALA A 135 -1.31 -6.61 -2.09
CA ALA A 135 -0.36 -5.62 -2.58
C ALA A 135 0.78 -6.26 -3.39
N ALA A 136 1.27 -7.42 -2.95
CA ALA A 136 2.28 -8.17 -3.71
C ALA A 136 1.72 -8.65 -5.07
N GLU A 137 0.54 -9.26 -5.10
CA GLU A 137 -0.16 -9.67 -6.33
C GLU A 137 -0.43 -8.48 -7.27
N TRP A 138 -0.66 -7.28 -6.73
CA TRP A 138 -0.83 -6.08 -7.55
C TRP A 138 0.43 -5.74 -8.36
N VAL A 139 1.61 -5.96 -7.77
CA VAL A 139 2.90 -5.73 -8.41
C VAL A 139 3.25 -6.87 -9.38
N VAL A 140 3.27 -8.12 -8.89
CA VAL A 140 3.83 -9.25 -9.66
C VAL A 140 2.81 -9.99 -10.53
N GLY A 141 1.52 -9.75 -10.30
CA GLY A 141 0.42 -10.43 -10.98
C GLY A 141 -0.22 -11.58 -10.18
N PRO A 142 -1.29 -12.19 -10.73
CA PRO A 142 -2.07 -13.20 -10.04
C PRO A 142 -1.29 -14.47 -9.71
N GLY A 143 -1.58 -15.07 -8.54
CA GLY A 143 -0.99 -16.35 -8.12
C GLY A 143 0.29 -16.20 -7.28
N ALA A 144 0.71 -14.97 -7.04
CA ALA A 144 1.80 -14.64 -6.15
C ALA A 144 1.59 -15.19 -4.73
N ARG A 145 2.63 -15.80 -4.17
CA ARG A 145 2.63 -16.23 -2.76
C ARG A 145 3.56 -15.35 -1.96
N ILE A 146 3.01 -14.64 -0.97
CA ILE A 146 3.77 -13.68 -0.17
C ILE A 146 5.01 -14.32 0.46
N ALA A 147 4.89 -15.54 1.00
CA ALA A 147 6.00 -16.25 1.64
C ALA A 147 7.21 -16.42 0.70
N SER A 148 6.97 -16.68 -0.59
CA SER A 148 8.03 -16.81 -1.61
C SER A 148 8.59 -15.46 -2.04
N LEU A 149 7.76 -14.41 -2.06
CA LEU A 149 8.16 -13.09 -2.54
C LEU A 149 8.95 -12.25 -1.53
N ARG A 150 8.88 -12.59 -0.24
CA ARG A 150 9.57 -11.82 0.81
C ARG A 150 11.08 -11.67 0.55
N GLN A 151 11.69 -12.69 -0.03
CA GLN A 151 13.13 -12.75 -0.31
C GLN A 151 13.44 -12.71 -1.81
N ALA A 152 12.45 -12.39 -2.66
CA ALA A 152 12.65 -12.29 -4.09
C ALA A 152 13.03 -10.85 -4.48
N ASP A 153 13.85 -10.72 -5.52
CA ASP A 153 14.04 -9.44 -6.19
C ASP A 153 12.81 -9.15 -7.07
N VAL A 154 12.06 -8.13 -6.66
CA VAL A 154 10.85 -7.68 -7.35
C VAL A 154 11.06 -6.24 -7.79
N GLU A 155 10.60 -5.91 -8.99
CA GLU A 155 10.63 -4.57 -9.53
C GLU A 155 9.24 -4.17 -10.04
N TYR A 156 8.92 -2.89 -9.92
CA TYR A 156 7.74 -2.29 -10.54
C TYR A 156 8.10 -0.95 -11.16
N ALA A 157 7.94 -0.83 -12.47
CA ALA A 157 8.19 0.41 -13.22
C ALA A 157 9.57 1.03 -12.89
N GLY A 158 10.64 0.23 -12.92
CA GLY A 158 12.00 0.69 -12.64
C GLY A 158 12.36 0.87 -11.16
N ARG A 159 11.45 0.56 -10.23
CA ARG A 159 11.65 0.73 -8.79
C ARG A 159 11.72 -0.61 -8.08
N ARG A 160 12.67 -0.75 -7.15
CA ARG A 160 12.79 -1.95 -6.33
C ARG A 160 11.56 -2.09 -5.44
N VAL A 161 11.11 -3.33 -5.27
CA VAL A 161 9.96 -3.68 -4.44
C VAL A 161 10.36 -4.76 -3.44
N LEU A 162 10.13 -4.50 -2.16
CA LEU A 162 10.18 -5.53 -1.13
C LEU A 162 8.76 -5.96 -0.77
N CYS A 163 8.55 -7.26 -0.61
CA CYS A 163 7.28 -7.81 -0.18
C CYS A 163 7.37 -8.26 1.28
N THR A 164 6.34 -8.03 2.08
CA THR A 164 6.25 -8.54 3.46
C THR A 164 4.81 -8.88 3.86
N TYR A 165 4.63 -9.51 5.01
CA TYR A 165 3.30 -9.77 5.54
C TYR A 165 2.59 -8.47 5.93
N HIS A 166 1.26 -8.48 5.83
CA HIS A 166 0.47 -7.35 6.29
C HIS A 166 0.50 -7.28 7.83
N PRO A 167 0.58 -6.08 8.45
CA PRO A 167 0.57 -5.93 9.90
C PRO A 167 -0.64 -6.57 10.60
N SER A 168 -1.79 -6.66 9.92
CA SER A 168 -2.97 -7.36 10.45
C SER A 168 -2.72 -8.86 10.68
N ALA A 169 -1.83 -9.50 9.91
CA ALA A 169 -1.42 -10.88 10.18
C ALA A 169 -0.62 -10.95 11.48
N ALA A 170 0.36 -10.06 11.67
CA ALA A 170 1.13 -9.99 12.91
C ALA A 170 0.24 -9.71 14.14
N VAL A 171 -0.77 -8.84 14.01
CA VAL A 171 -1.79 -8.62 15.07
C VAL A 171 -2.58 -9.91 15.35
N ARG A 172 -3.01 -10.63 14.31
CA ARG A 172 -3.84 -11.84 14.46
C ARG A 172 -3.09 -13.01 15.09
N PHE A 173 -1.84 -13.25 14.69
CA PHE A 173 -1.01 -14.34 15.21
C PHE A 173 -0.30 -13.98 16.51
N GLY A 174 -0.32 -12.71 16.90
CA GLY A 174 0.30 -12.23 18.13
C GLY A 174 1.81 -12.00 18.01
N PRO A 175 2.42 -11.43 19.06
CA PRO A 175 3.80 -10.97 19.04
C PRO A 175 4.84 -12.09 18.89
N ALA A 176 4.51 -13.32 19.28
CA ALA A 176 5.37 -14.49 19.12
C ALA A 176 5.15 -15.25 17.78
N GLY A 177 4.23 -14.78 16.94
CA GLY A 177 3.92 -15.41 15.66
C GLY A 177 4.97 -15.12 14.58
N GLU A 178 5.15 -16.07 13.66
CA GLU A 178 6.05 -15.91 12.50
C GLU A 178 5.81 -14.60 11.72
N PRO A 179 4.56 -14.16 11.46
CA PRO A 179 4.34 -12.91 10.73
C PRO A 179 4.88 -11.66 11.42
N MET A 180 4.93 -11.65 12.75
CA MET A 180 5.53 -10.54 13.51
C MET A 180 7.05 -10.49 13.30
N ALA A 181 7.72 -11.62 13.50
CA ALA A 181 9.16 -11.73 13.31
C ALA A 181 9.57 -11.43 11.87
N ALA A 182 8.82 -11.96 10.91
CA ALA A 182 9.00 -11.73 9.48
C ALA A 182 8.82 -10.26 9.10
N LEU A 183 7.73 -9.61 9.54
CA LEU A 183 7.48 -8.20 9.25
C LEU A 183 8.59 -7.31 9.81
N ARG A 184 9.01 -7.54 11.06
CA ARG A 184 10.13 -6.80 11.66
C ARG A 184 11.42 -6.96 10.87
N ALA A 185 11.78 -8.19 10.51
CA ALA A 185 13.00 -8.46 9.74
C ALA A 185 12.96 -7.82 8.35
N ASP A 186 11.80 -7.81 7.70
CA ASP A 186 11.63 -7.22 6.38
C ASP A 186 11.67 -5.68 6.39
N LEU A 187 11.14 -5.04 7.45
CA LEU A 187 11.26 -3.59 7.62
C LEU A 187 12.69 -3.16 7.92
N ALA A 188 13.44 -3.94 8.70
CA ALA A 188 14.88 -3.73 8.87
C ALA A 188 15.64 -3.87 7.53
N ARG A 189 15.28 -4.85 6.70
CA ARG A 189 15.81 -4.97 5.34
C ARG A 189 15.44 -3.77 4.46
N ALA A 190 14.23 -3.24 4.59
CA ALA A 190 13.81 -2.05 3.85
C ALA A 190 14.66 -0.82 4.22
N ALA A 191 15.00 -0.63 5.50
CA ALA A 191 15.92 0.42 5.93
C ALA A 191 17.30 0.27 5.31
N ALA A 192 17.90 -0.93 5.37
CA ALA A 192 19.20 -1.19 4.75
C ALA A 192 19.19 -0.99 3.23
N CYS A 193 18.10 -1.37 2.56
CA CYS A 193 17.90 -1.18 1.13
C CYS A 193 17.80 0.31 0.75
N LEU A 194 17.10 1.12 1.55
CA LEU A 194 17.06 2.58 1.34
C LEU A 194 18.46 3.20 1.46
N ASP A 195 19.24 2.78 2.46
CA ASP A 195 20.61 3.28 2.64
C ASP A 195 21.54 2.86 1.49
N GLU A 196 21.31 1.70 0.87
CA GLU A 196 21.99 1.28 -0.35
C GLU A 196 21.59 2.17 -1.53
N LEU A 197 20.30 2.36 -1.76
CA LEU A 197 19.75 3.11 -2.90
C LEU A 197 20.05 4.61 -2.86
N ARG A 198 20.28 5.18 -1.67
CA ARG A 198 20.71 6.58 -1.49
C ARG A 198 22.16 6.83 -1.88
N ARG A 199 22.99 5.79 -1.97
CA ARG A 199 24.40 5.97 -2.33
C ARG A 199 24.49 6.36 -3.80
N PRO A 200 25.20 7.44 -4.14
CA PRO A 200 25.45 7.76 -5.54
C PRO A 200 26.21 6.60 -6.20
N ALA A 201 25.83 6.29 -7.43
CA ALA A 201 26.50 5.30 -8.27
C ALA A 201 27.95 5.71 -8.60
#